data_AF-A0A9N6WT49-F1
#
_entry.id   AF-A0A9N6WT49-F1
#
_cell.length_a   1.000
_cell.length_b   1.000
_cell.length_c   1.000
_cell.angle_alpha   90.00
_cell.angle_beta   90.00
_cell.angle_gamma   90.00
#
_symmetry.space_group_name_H-M   'P 1'
#
loop_
_entity.id
_entity.type
_entity.pdbx_description
1 polymer ?
#
loop_
_entity_poly.entity_id
_entity_poly.type
_entity_poly.pdbx_seq_one_letter_code
_entity_poly.pdbx_strand_id
1 'polypeptide(L)'
;MRMSIARKLDQSRMFAIWRVDAPWKALTKKGQGKRMGGGKGGIDRYVTPVKADRVILELGGKCEFSEVEKFLKDIANKLPFKARAVSQEMLDEEVKEKERLEDANQNPYTAEYIIKNSLYGCKDWISPYDKQWFWKHV
;
A
#
# COMPACT_ATOMS: atom_id res chain seq x y z
N MET A 1 14.27 5.90 7.69
CA MET A 1 14.31 4.60 6.99
C MET A 1 15.65 4.33 6.32
N ARG A 2 16.14 5.18 5.39
CA ARG A 2 17.45 5.01 4.72
C ARG A 2 18.60 4.63 5.67
N MET A 3 18.72 5.31 6.80
CA MET A 3 19.80 5.04 7.76
C MET A 3 19.65 3.72 8.49
N SER A 4 18.43 3.28 8.80
CA SER A 4 18.21 1.95 9.38
C SER A 4 18.56 0.84 8.40
N ILE A 5 18.28 1.06 7.11
CA ILE A 5 18.63 0.11 6.04
C ILE A 5 20.14 0.03 5.88
N ALA A 6 20.81 1.16 5.67
CA ALA A 6 22.24 1.20 5.43
C ALA A 6 23.08 0.59 6.58
N ARG A 7 22.59 0.67 7.83
CA ARG A 7 23.28 0.09 8.99
C ARG A 7 23.12 -1.43 9.14
N LYS A 8 22.03 -2.00 8.62
CA LYS A 8 21.70 -3.42 8.77
C LYS A 8 21.99 -4.23 7.50
N LEU A 9 22.18 -3.56 6.37
CA LEU A 9 22.46 -4.17 5.07
C LEU A 9 23.92 -4.57 4.95
N ASP A 10 24.19 -5.82 4.57
CA ASP A 10 25.52 -6.28 4.16
C ASP A 10 25.76 -5.91 2.69
N GLN A 11 26.49 -4.82 2.46
CA GLN A 11 26.73 -4.26 1.12
C GLN A 11 27.54 -5.17 0.19
N SER A 12 28.22 -6.19 0.72
CA SER A 12 29.01 -7.12 -0.09
C SER A 12 28.16 -8.20 -0.77
N ARG A 13 27.04 -8.58 -0.13
CA ARG A 13 26.15 -9.66 -0.58
C ARG A 13 24.76 -9.19 -0.98
N MET A 14 24.30 -8.06 -0.45
CA MET A 14 22.94 -7.55 -0.58
C MET A 14 22.93 -6.15 -1.19
N PHE A 15 21.84 -5.82 -1.88
CA PHE A 15 21.53 -4.48 -2.37
C PHE A 15 20.06 -4.13 -2.13
N ALA A 16 19.77 -2.84 -1.97
CA ALA A 16 18.43 -2.34 -1.73
C ALA A 16 18.08 -1.23 -2.74
N ILE A 17 16.92 -1.32 -3.37
CA ILE A 17 16.43 -0.38 -4.38
C ILE A 17 15.11 0.23 -3.90
N TRP A 18 15.02 1.55 -3.98
CA TRP A 18 13.77 2.27 -3.72
C TRP A 18 12.86 2.21 -4.94
N ARG A 19 11.63 1.77 -4.75
CA ARG A 19 10.59 1.72 -5.82
C ARG A 19 9.58 2.87 -5.74
N VAL A 20 9.84 3.80 -4.84
CA VAL A 20 9.06 5.01 -4.63
C VAL A 20 9.91 6.20 -5.05
N ASP A 21 9.31 7.06 -5.87
CA ASP A 21 9.94 8.25 -6.39
C ASP A 21 10.21 9.27 -5.28
N ALA A 22 11.14 10.18 -5.56
CA ALA A 22 11.38 11.33 -4.71
C ALA A 22 10.08 12.14 -4.50
N PRO A 23 9.89 12.79 -3.34
CA PRO A 23 8.71 13.58 -3.06
C PRO A 23 8.48 14.67 -4.11
N TRP A 24 7.36 14.59 -4.82
CA TRP A 24 7.03 15.50 -5.93
C TRP A 24 5.68 16.20 -5.75
N LYS A 25 4.76 15.66 -4.94
CA LYS A 25 3.44 16.24 -4.73
C LYS A 25 3.50 17.34 -3.68
N ALA A 26 3.33 18.60 -4.09
CA ALA A 26 3.29 19.74 -3.19
C ALA A 26 2.05 19.71 -2.28
N LEU A 27 2.26 19.85 -0.96
CA LEU A 27 1.22 20.11 0.02
C LEU A 27 1.32 21.56 0.49
N THR A 28 0.20 22.27 0.43
CA THR A 28 0.11 23.67 0.87
C THR A 28 -0.46 23.76 2.27
N LYS A 29 0.08 24.66 3.10
CA LYS A 29 -0.42 24.92 4.45
C LYS A 29 -0.57 26.42 4.68
N LYS A 30 -1.69 26.84 5.30
CA LYS A 30 -1.86 28.22 5.77
C LYS A 30 -1.17 28.39 7.13
N GLY A 31 -0.74 29.62 7.41
CA GLY A 31 -0.22 29.97 8.74
C GLY A 31 -1.26 29.70 9.84
N GLN A 32 -0.78 29.28 11.00
CA GLN A 32 -1.64 29.01 12.16
C GLN A 32 -2.36 30.30 12.59
N GLY A 33 -3.64 30.18 12.99
CA GLY A 33 -4.45 31.31 13.45
C GLY A 33 -5.05 32.19 12.33
N LYS A 34 -4.89 31.85 11.06
CA LYS A 34 -5.57 32.54 9.96
C LYS A 34 -7.04 32.11 9.87
N ARG A 35 -7.92 33.07 9.55
CA ARG A 35 -9.33 32.79 9.22
C ARG A 35 -9.45 32.00 7.91
N MET A 36 -10.61 31.40 7.68
CA MET A 36 -10.95 30.78 6.39
C MET A 36 -11.03 31.84 5.27
N GLY A 37 -10.81 31.43 4.02
CA GLY A 37 -10.72 32.35 2.86
C GLY A 37 -9.32 32.91 2.62
N GLY A 38 -9.19 33.94 1.76
CA GLY A 38 -7.90 34.60 1.49
C GLY A 38 -6.95 33.83 0.57
N GLY A 39 -7.46 32.95 -0.30
CA GLY A 39 -6.65 32.22 -1.29
C GLY A 39 -5.99 30.94 -0.76
N LYS A 40 -5.13 30.32 -1.58
CA LYS A 40 -4.37 29.11 -1.25
C LYS A 40 -3.10 29.48 -0.46
N GLY A 41 -2.71 28.64 0.50
CA GLY A 41 -1.46 28.82 1.23
C GLY A 41 -0.23 28.54 0.36
N GLY A 42 0.95 28.94 0.85
CA GLY A 42 2.23 28.56 0.26
C GLY A 42 2.50 27.06 0.37
N ILE A 43 3.49 26.57 -0.39
CA ILE A 43 3.94 25.17 -0.34
C ILE A 43 4.70 24.94 0.98
N ASP A 44 4.29 23.94 1.74
CA ASP A 44 4.87 23.56 3.03
C ASP A 44 5.88 22.42 2.87
N ARG A 45 5.48 21.34 2.18
CA ARG A 45 6.34 20.17 1.92
C ARG A 45 5.90 19.41 0.69
N TYR A 46 6.79 18.57 0.19
CA TYR A 46 6.50 17.60 -0.87
C TYR A 46 6.30 16.21 -0.28
N VAL A 47 5.39 15.43 -0.86
CA VAL A 47 5.12 14.04 -0.48
C VAL A 47 5.05 13.16 -1.73
N THR A 48 5.18 11.84 -1.55
CA THR A 48 4.91 10.86 -2.60
C THR A 48 3.65 10.08 -2.21
N PRO A 49 2.56 10.12 -3.01
CA PRO A 49 1.38 9.30 -2.74
C PRO A 49 1.68 7.83 -3.02
N VAL A 50 1.26 6.96 -2.09
CA VAL A 50 1.44 5.50 -2.17
C VAL A 50 0.06 4.85 -2.14
N LYS A 51 -0.19 3.93 -3.07
CA LYS A 51 -1.41 3.11 -3.12
C LYS A 51 -1.22 1.81 -2.35
N ALA A 52 -2.32 1.13 -2.01
CA ALA A 52 -2.28 -0.24 -1.50
C ALA A 52 -1.52 -1.17 -2.46
N ASP A 53 -0.89 -2.21 -1.90
CA ASP A 53 -0.11 -3.22 -2.62
C ASP A 53 1.08 -2.69 -3.44
N ARG A 54 1.52 -1.45 -3.21
CA ARG A 54 2.74 -0.90 -3.82
C ARG A 54 3.99 -1.36 -3.06
N VAL A 55 4.94 -1.94 -3.79
CA VAL A 55 6.28 -2.25 -3.27
C VAL A 55 7.03 -0.94 -2.99
N ILE A 56 7.56 -0.81 -1.77
CA ILE A 56 8.27 0.40 -1.31
C ILE A 56 9.77 0.27 -1.49
N LEU A 57 10.29 -0.86 -1.04
CA LEU A 57 11.71 -1.19 -1.01
C LEU A 57 11.86 -2.61 -1.55
N GLU A 58 12.74 -2.76 -2.52
CA GLU A 58 13.16 -4.07 -3.01
C GLU A 58 14.54 -4.37 -2.43
N LEU A 59 14.70 -5.59 -1.95
CA LEU A 59 15.95 -6.11 -1.45
C LEU A 59 16.33 -7.32 -2.31
N GLY A 60 17.55 -7.34 -2.81
CA GLY A 60 18.08 -8.47 -3.58
C GLY A 60 19.52 -8.79 -3.17
N GLY A 61 20.00 -9.94 -3.61
CA GLY A 61 21.36 -10.41 -3.30
C GLY A 61 21.39 -11.86 -2.88
N LYS A 62 22.56 -12.30 -2.37
CA LYS A 62 22.74 -13.65 -1.83
C LYS A 62 22.37 -13.67 -0.36
N CYS A 63 21.08 -13.77 -0.08
CA CYS A 63 20.53 -13.80 1.28
C CYS A 63 19.24 -14.61 1.34
N GLU A 64 19.01 -15.22 2.50
CA GLU A 64 17.74 -15.89 2.78
C GLU A 64 16.70 -14.91 3.32
N PHE A 65 15.41 -15.22 3.12
CA PHE A 65 14.32 -14.38 3.62
C PHE A 65 14.36 -14.25 5.16
N SER A 66 14.73 -15.33 5.86
CA SER A 66 14.87 -15.40 7.32
C SER A 66 15.81 -14.32 7.89
N GLU A 67 16.92 -14.04 7.21
CA GLU A 67 17.91 -13.04 7.63
C GLU A 67 17.34 -11.61 7.54
N VAL A 68 16.53 -11.36 6.51
CA VAL A 68 16.06 -10.00 6.16
C VAL A 68 14.70 -9.68 6.76
N GLU A 69 13.89 -10.70 7.04
CA GLU A 69 12.51 -10.59 7.50
C GLU A 69 12.39 -9.72 8.76
N LYS A 70 13.21 -9.98 9.79
CA LYS A 70 13.17 -9.24 11.05
C LYS A 70 13.42 -7.74 10.83
N PHE A 71 14.41 -7.43 10.00
CA PHE A 71 14.77 -6.06 9.69
C PHE A 71 13.70 -5.37 8.82
N LEU A 72 13.13 -6.06 7.83
CA LEU A 72 12.06 -5.53 7.01
C LEU A 72 10.78 -5.31 7.82
N LYS A 73 10.46 -6.19 8.78
CA LYS A 73 9.37 -5.99 9.76
C LYS A 73 9.57 -4.74 10.61
N ASP A 74 10.78 -4.49 11.10
CA ASP A 74 11.10 -3.27 11.84
C ASP A 74 10.87 -1.99 11.00
N ILE A 75 11.15 -2.04 9.70
CA ILE A 75 10.89 -0.92 8.78
C ILE A 75 9.39 -0.78 8.54
N ALA A 76 8.70 -1.89 8.28
CA ALA A 76 7.27 -1.92 8.02
C ALA A 76 6.48 -1.28 9.17
N ASN A 77 6.85 -1.58 10.41
CA ASN A 77 6.23 -1.01 11.60
C ASN A 77 6.47 0.50 11.78
N LYS A 78 7.49 1.07 11.13
CA LYS A 78 7.77 2.51 11.15
C LYS A 78 7.03 3.29 10.07
N LEU A 79 6.43 2.60 9.10
CA LEU A 79 5.66 3.24 8.05
C LEU A 79 4.31 3.72 8.63
N PRO A 80 3.77 4.83 8.12
CA PRO A 80 2.50 5.38 8.59
C PRO A 80 1.28 4.58 8.12
N PHE A 81 1.48 3.47 7.40
CA PHE A 81 0.46 2.59 6.86
C PHE A 81 0.85 1.13 7.13
N LYS A 82 -0.15 0.24 7.09
CA LYS A 82 0.07 -1.20 7.24
C LYS A 82 0.98 -1.70 6.11
N ALA A 83 2.14 -2.21 6.48
CA ALA A 83 3.11 -2.80 5.57
C ALA A 83 3.54 -4.16 6.11
N ARG A 84 4.02 -5.03 5.22
CA ARG A 84 4.53 -6.36 5.55
C ARG A 84 5.78 -6.66 4.73
N ALA A 85 6.65 -7.49 5.30
CA ALA A 85 7.77 -8.06 4.58
C ALA A 85 7.28 -9.27 3.78
N VAL A 86 7.68 -9.36 2.52
CA VAL A 86 7.20 -10.39 1.58
C VAL A 86 8.35 -10.87 0.71
N SER A 87 8.35 -12.17 0.39
CA SER A 87 9.17 -12.74 -0.69
C SER A 87 8.31 -12.96 -1.94
N GLN A 88 8.96 -13.22 -3.08
CA GLN A 88 8.25 -13.57 -4.32
C GLN A 88 7.38 -14.82 -4.13
N GLU A 89 7.92 -15.87 -3.50
CA GLU A 89 7.21 -17.13 -3.24
C GLU A 89 5.97 -16.91 -2.38
N MET A 90 6.07 -16.12 -1.30
CA MET A 90 4.92 -15.80 -0.45
C MET A 90 3.83 -15.04 -1.21
N LEU A 91 4.21 -14.14 -2.13
CA LEU A 91 3.24 -13.43 -2.96
C LEU A 91 2.52 -14.37 -3.93
N ASP A 92 3.26 -15.28 -4.55
CA ASP A 92 2.70 -16.26 -5.49
C ASP A 92 1.75 -17.24 -4.78
N GLU A 93 2.10 -17.67 -3.56
CA GLU A 93 1.22 -18.49 -2.71
C GLU A 93 -0.05 -17.76 -2.30
N GLU A 94 0.03 -16.47 -1.96
CA GLU A 94 -1.14 -15.69 -1.60
C GLU A 94 -2.10 -15.45 -2.76
N VAL A 95 -1.58 -15.31 -3.99
CA VAL A 95 -2.44 -15.24 -5.18
C VAL A 95 -3.19 -16.56 -5.35
N LYS A 96 -2.50 -17.70 -5.27
CA LYS A 96 -3.13 -19.02 -5.37
C LYS A 96 -4.14 -19.28 -4.27
N GLU A 97 -3.84 -18.88 -3.04
CA GLU A 97 -4.76 -19.06 -1.91
C GLU A 97 -5.98 -18.15 -2.05
N LYS A 98 -5.83 -16.92 -2.56
CA LYS A 98 -6.98 -16.06 -2.87
C LYS A 98 -7.88 -16.68 -3.93
N GLU A 99 -7.31 -17.19 -5.02
CA GLU A 99 -8.07 -17.89 -6.07
C GLU A 99 -8.81 -19.10 -5.49
N ARG A 100 -8.12 -19.92 -4.69
CA ARG A 100 -8.71 -21.07 -4.01
C ARG A 100 -9.87 -20.67 -3.08
N LEU A 101 -9.72 -19.59 -2.31
CA LEU A 101 -10.77 -19.09 -1.42
C LEU A 101 -11.97 -18.54 -2.19
N GLU A 102 -11.73 -17.90 -3.34
CA GLU A 102 -12.78 -17.45 -4.25
C GLU A 102 -13.56 -18.63 -4.82
N ASP A 103 -12.88 -19.70 -5.26
CA ASP A 103 -13.51 -20.92 -5.78
C ASP A 103 -14.22 -21.73 -4.69
N ALA A 104 -13.67 -21.76 -3.48
CA ALA A 104 -14.25 -22.48 -2.34
C ALA A 104 -15.43 -21.72 -1.70
N ASN A 105 -15.68 -20.48 -2.11
CA ASN A 105 -16.74 -19.67 -1.53
C ASN A 105 -18.12 -20.27 -1.83
N GLN A 106 -18.79 -20.76 -0.79
CA GLN A 106 -20.13 -21.34 -0.89
C GLN A 106 -21.24 -20.30 -0.97
N ASN A 107 -20.97 -19.04 -0.58
CA ASN A 107 -21.98 -18.00 -0.56
C ASN A 107 -22.34 -17.56 -1.99
N PRO A 108 -23.59 -17.74 -2.45
CA PRO A 108 -24.00 -17.34 -3.79
C PRO A 108 -24.01 -15.83 -4.01
N TYR A 109 -24.03 -15.02 -2.94
CA TYR A 109 -24.06 -13.57 -3.01
C TYR A 109 -22.67 -12.97 -2.77
N THR A 110 -21.85 -12.93 -3.82
CA THR A 110 -20.56 -12.21 -3.78
C THR A 110 -20.77 -10.70 -3.88
N ALA A 111 -19.82 -9.91 -3.35
CA ALA A 111 -19.86 -8.45 -3.49
C ALA A 111 -19.96 -8.02 -4.96
N GLU A 112 -19.22 -8.69 -5.83
CA GLU A 112 -19.28 -8.49 -7.27
C GLU A 112 -20.67 -8.76 -7.85
N TYR A 113 -21.29 -9.89 -7.48
CA TYR A 113 -22.64 -10.24 -7.92
C TYR A 113 -23.68 -9.22 -7.45
N ILE A 114 -23.64 -8.83 -6.17
CA ILE A 114 -24.56 -7.86 -5.58
C ILE A 114 -24.50 -6.54 -6.34
N ILE A 115 -23.29 -6.03 -6.54
CA ILE A 115 -23.05 -4.72 -7.15
C ILE A 115 -23.38 -4.74 -8.63
N LYS A 116 -22.97 -5.75 -9.40
CA LYS A 116 -23.24 -5.85 -10.83
C LYS A 116 -24.74 -5.92 -11.12
N ASN A 117 -25.49 -6.69 -10.33
CA ASN A 117 -26.93 -6.88 -10.49
C ASN A 117 -27.77 -5.78 -9.83
N SER A 118 -27.15 -4.80 -9.15
CA SER A 118 -27.87 -3.72 -8.47
C SER A 118 -28.91 -4.24 -7.47
N LEU A 119 -28.58 -5.31 -6.73
CA LEU A 119 -29.51 -5.86 -5.74
C LEU A 119 -29.93 -4.77 -4.74
N TYR A 120 -31.23 -4.69 -4.47
CA TYR A 120 -31.81 -3.67 -3.59
C TYR A 120 -31.45 -2.22 -3.95
N GLY A 121 -31.19 -1.94 -5.23
CA GLY A 121 -30.80 -0.59 -5.67
C GLY A 121 -29.42 -0.17 -5.18
N CYS A 122 -28.51 -1.11 -4.90
CA CYS A 122 -27.22 -0.81 -4.30
C CYS A 122 -26.39 0.23 -5.05
N LYS A 123 -26.56 0.32 -6.37
CA LYS A 123 -25.82 1.27 -7.23
C LYS A 123 -26.12 2.74 -6.95
N ASP A 124 -27.25 3.06 -6.32
CA ASP A 124 -27.67 4.45 -6.10
C ASP A 124 -26.97 5.09 -4.90
N TRP A 125 -26.55 4.27 -3.92
CA TRP A 125 -25.93 4.74 -2.68
C TRP A 125 -24.44 4.41 -2.55
N ILE A 126 -23.89 3.47 -3.34
CA ILE A 126 -22.45 3.16 -3.32
C ILE A 126 -21.62 4.13 -4.15
N SER A 127 -20.35 4.28 -3.77
CA SER A 127 -19.38 5.09 -4.51
C SER A 127 -19.13 4.54 -5.92
N PRO A 128 -18.84 5.38 -6.92
CA PRO A 128 -18.35 4.91 -8.21
C PRO A 128 -17.11 4.01 -8.11
N TYR A 129 -16.27 4.20 -7.09
CA TYR A 129 -15.09 3.37 -6.86
C TYR A 129 -15.43 2.00 -6.30
N ASP A 130 -16.46 1.89 -5.47
CA ASP A 130 -16.94 0.60 -4.96
C ASP A 130 -17.48 -0.27 -6.10
N LYS A 131 -18.05 0.36 -7.14
CA LYS A 131 -18.48 -0.31 -8.37
C LYS A 131 -17.32 -0.92 -9.15
N GLN A 132 -16.11 -0.36 -9.00
CA GLN A 132 -14.90 -0.83 -9.66
C GLN A 132 -14.15 -1.86 -8.82
N TRP A 133 -14.03 -1.62 -7.52
CA TRP A 133 -13.16 -2.38 -6.62
C TRP A 133 -13.91 -3.37 -5.72
N PHE A 134 -15.24 -3.44 -5.83
CA PHE A 134 -16.11 -4.40 -5.11
C PHE A 134 -15.85 -4.44 -3.60
N TRP A 135 -15.73 -3.27 -2.98
CA TRP A 135 -15.41 -3.09 -1.55
C TRP A 135 -14.10 -3.73 -1.06
N LYS A 136 -13.17 -4.07 -1.97
CA LYS A 136 -11.81 -4.52 -1.59
C LYS A 136 -10.99 -3.40 -0.92
N HIS A 137 -11.41 -2.15 -1.09
CA HIS A 137 -10.80 -0.97 -0.48
C HIS A 137 -11.89 -0.09 0.12
N VAL A 138 -11.60 0.57 1.24
CA VAL A 138 -12.49 1.49 1.98
C VAL A 138 -11.80 2.85 2.11
#